data_AF-A0A293MLS5-F1
#
_entry.id   AF-A0A293MLS5-F1
#
_cell.length_a   1.000
_cell.length_b   1.000
_cell.length_c   1.000
_cell.angle_alpha   90.00
_cell.angle_beta   90.00
_cell.angle_gamma   90.00
#
_symmetry.space_group_name_H-M   'P 1'
#
loop_
_entity.id
_entity.type
_entity.pdbx_description
1 polymer ?
#
loop_
_entity_poly.entity_id
_entity_poly.type
_entity_poly.pdbx_seq_one_letter_code
_entity_poly.pdbx_strand_id
1 'polypeptide(L)'
;MFQVYDKYYLPNRGKKGFTIQAILNRLKSTGEIKLKSTDPHDHPLLDPKYFSHPEDVLVAIEAAKIVLKVIDSKAMKALGIKRWDIPFPGCEDKTLWSDEYLECLIRH
;
A
#
# COMPACT_ATOMS: atom_id res chain seq x y z
N MET A 1 13.07 7.23 2.91
CA MET A 1 13.53 5.92 2.41
C MET A 1 14.27 5.10 3.47
N PHE A 2 15.39 5.59 4.04
CA PHE A 2 16.18 4.82 5.02
C PHE A 2 15.41 4.44 6.30
N GLN A 3 14.63 5.37 6.86
CA GLN A 3 13.87 5.13 8.09
C GLN A 3 12.81 4.02 7.95
N VAL A 4 12.14 3.92 6.79
CA VAL A 4 11.14 2.85 6.54
C VAL A 4 11.83 1.50 6.46
N TYR A 5 12.97 1.43 5.76
CA TYR A 5 13.74 0.18 5.68
C TYR A 5 14.16 -0.32 7.06
N ASP A 6 14.77 0.55 7.86
CA ASP A 6 15.34 0.19 9.16
C ASP A 6 14.28 -0.20 10.18
N LYS A 7 13.14 0.50 10.21
CA LYS A 7 12.08 0.23 11.19
C LYS A 7 11.13 -0.87 10.76
N TYR A 8 10.77 -0.92 9.47
CA TYR A 8 9.73 -1.82 8.97
C TYR A 8 10.34 -3.15 8.52
N TYR A 9 11.33 -3.13 7.62
CA TYR A 9 11.82 -4.33 6.94
C TYR A 9 12.99 -5.02 7.66
N LEU A 10 13.93 -4.25 8.19
CA LEU A 10 15.16 -4.78 8.80
C LEU A 10 14.92 -5.80 9.93
N PRO A 11 13.91 -5.67 10.83
CA PRO A 11 13.69 -6.64 11.90
C PRO A 11 13.31 -8.05 11.42
N ASN A 12 12.80 -8.16 10.18
CA ASN A 12 12.44 -9.42 9.54
C ASN A 12 13.40 -9.80 8.41
N ARG A 13 14.54 -9.11 8.26
CA ARG A 13 15.54 -9.41 7.24
C ARG A 13 16.05 -10.85 7.39
N GLY A 14 16.13 -11.57 6.28
CA GLY A 14 16.57 -12.97 6.24
C GLY A 14 15.48 -14.00 6.59
N LYS A 15 14.30 -13.55 7.05
CA LYS A 15 13.14 -14.43 7.18
C LYS A 15 12.42 -14.58 5.84
N LYS A 16 11.85 -15.76 5.59
CA LYS A 16 11.01 -15.99 4.41
C LYS A 16 9.67 -15.26 4.58
N GLY A 17 9.22 -14.60 3.53
CA GLY A 17 7.94 -13.89 3.50
C GLY A 17 7.44 -13.75 2.07
N PHE A 18 6.20 -13.28 1.94
CA PHE A 18 5.59 -12.94 0.67
C PHE A 18 4.75 -11.68 0.85
N THR A 19 4.36 -11.06 -0.26
CA THR A 19 3.47 -9.92 -0.28
C THR A 19 2.33 -10.21 -1.24
N ILE A 20 1.10 -9.86 -0.84
CA ILE A 20 -0.04 -9.84 -1.74
C ILE A 20 -0.35 -8.36 -1.99
N GLN A 21 -0.33 -7.95 -3.25
CA GLN A 21 -0.70 -6.59 -3.65
C GLN A 21 -2.08 -6.61 -4.27
N ALA A 22 -2.95 -5.73 -3.79
CA ALA A 22 -4.22 -5.46 -4.44
C ALA A 22 -4.05 -4.27 -5.40
N ILE A 23 -4.23 -4.52 -6.69
CA ILE A 23 -4.12 -3.50 -7.73
C ILE A 23 -5.53 -3.01 -8.09
N LEU A 24 -5.77 -1.72 -7.90
CA LEU A 24 -7.03 -1.08 -8.29
C LEU A 24 -6.99 -0.73 -9.78
N ASN A 25 -7.89 -1.32 -10.56
CA ASN A 25 -7.91 -1.16 -12.02
C ASN A 25 -8.89 -0.09 -12.52
N ARG A 26 -9.72 0.46 -11.63
CA ARG A 26 -10.78 1.43 -11.97
C ARG A 26 -10.87 2.51 -10.90
N LEU A 27 -9.78 3.23 -10.68
CA LEU A 27 -9.80 4.41 -9.82
C LEU A 27 -10.64 5.52 -10.47
N LYS A 28 -11.37 6.27 -9.66
CA LYS A 28 -12.12 7.48 -10.08
C LYS A 28 -11.24 8.72 -10.11
N SER A 29 -10.13 8.73 -9.37
CA SER A 29 -9.13 9.79 -9.41
C SER A 29 -8.63 10.02 -10.83
N THR A 30 -8.59 11.28 -11.25
CA THR A 30 -8.09 11.69 -12.56
C THR A 30 -6.88 12.59 -12.39
N GLY A 31 -5.79 12.21 -13.05
CA GLY A 31 -4.54 12.95 -13.07
C GLY A 31 -4.37 13.84 -14.30
N GLU A 32 -3.16 14.36 -14.46
CA GLU A 32 -2.74 15.18 -15.59
C GLU A 32 -1.36 14.77 -16.09
N ILE A 33 -1.18 14.91 -17.40
CA ILE A 33 0.12 14.78 -18.07
C ILE A 33 0.37 16.11 -18.76
N LYS A 34 1.51 16.74 -18.46
CA LYS A 34 1.90 18.03 -19.03
C LYS A 34 3.26 17.90 -19.71
N LEU A 35 3.44 18.59 -20.83
CA LEU A 35 4.76 18.72 -21.42
C LEU A 35 5.66 19.48 -20.45
N LYS A 36 6.86 18.94 -20.21
CA LYS A 36 7.87 19.61 -19.39
C LYS A 36 8.54 20.75 -20.17
N SER A 37 8.75 20.54 -21.47
CA SER A 37 9.35 21.50 -22.39
C SER A 37 8.86 21.24 -23.82
N THR A 38 9.38 21.97 -24.80
CA THR A 38 9.13 21.73 -26.23
C THR A 38 10.03 20.63 -26.82
N ASP A 39 11.00 20.11 -26.08
CA ASP A 39 11.88 19.02 -26.52
C ASP A 39 11.11 17.68 -26.45
N PRO A 40 10.93 16.95 -27.56
CA PRO A 40 10.24 15.65 -27.54
C PRO A 40 11.00 14.55 -26.79
N HIS A 41 12.27 14.75 -26.44
CA HIS A 41 13.08 13.81 -25.63
C HIS A 41 12.93 14.04 -24.13
N ASP A 42 12.37 15.17 -23.70
CA ASP A 42 12.11 15.42 -22.28
C ASP A 42 10.91 14.59 -21.80
N HIS A 43 11.08 13.89 -20.68
CA HIS A 43 9.98 13.20 -20.02
C HIS A 43 8.89 14.19 -19.59
N PRO A 44 7.60 13.87 -19.81
CA PRO A 44 6.51 14.73 -19.39
C PRO A 44 6.41 14.79 -17.86
N LEU A 45 5.76 15.84 -17.37
CA LEU A 45 5.35 15.93 -15.99
C LEU A 45 4.10 15.06 -15.81
N LEU A 46 4.17 14.09 -14.90
CA LEU A 46 3.10 13.16 -14.58
C LEU A 46 2.60 13.45 -13.17
N ASP A 47 1.34 13.84 -13.05
CA ASP A 47 0.65 13.91 -11.77
C ASP A 47 -0.63 13.07 -11.84
N PRO A 48 -0.57 11.78 -11.45
CA PRO A 48 -1.75 10.91 -11.48
C PRO A 48 -2.86 11.33 -10.51
N LYS A 49 -2.56 12.19 -9.52
CA LYS A 49 -3.48 12.56 -8.42
C LYS A 49 -4.12 11.33 -7.77
N TYR A 50 -3.34 10.27 -7.55
CA TYR A 50 -3.84 9.03 -6.95
C TYR A 50 -4.56 9.33 -5.63
N PHE A 51 -5.69 8.65 -5.43
CA PHE A 51 -6.51 8.78 -4.21
C PHE A 51 -7.06 10.20 -3.94
N SER A 52 -7.13 11.06 -4.96
CA SER A 52 -7.78 12.37 -4.89
C SER A 52 -9.30 12.26 -4.80
N HIS A 53 -9.89 11.22 -5.39
CA HIS A 53 -11.30 10.90 -5.20
C HIS A 53 -11.47 10.05 -3.91
N PRO A 54 -12.33 10.45 -2.95
CA PRO A 54 -12.43 9.80 -1.64
C PRO A 54 -12.80 8.31 -1.74
N GLU A 55 -13.61 7.94 -2.73
CA GLU A 55 -14.01 6.54 -2.96
C GLU A 55 -12.83 5.61 -3.26
N ASP A 56 -11.76 6.09 -3.88
CA ASP A 56 -10.62 5.22 -4.23
C ASP A 56 -9.92 4.70 -2.99
N VAL A 57 -9.90 5.49 -1.91
CA VAL A 57 -9.33 5.08 -0.62
C VAL A 57 -10.24 4.06 0.07
N LEU A 58 -11.56 4.26 0.01
CA LEU A 58 -12.51 3.29 0.55
C LEU A 58 -12.39 1.94 -0.18
N VAL A 59 -12.28 1.95 -1.50
CA VAL A 59 -12.06 0.73 -2.30
C VAL A 59 -10.71 0.09 -1.97
N ALA A 60 -9.65 0.87 -1.77
CA ALA A 60 -8.35 0.36 -1.37
C ALA A 60 -8.39 -0.32 0.02
N ILE A 61 -9.10 0.27 0.99
CA ILE A 61 -9.30 -0.32 2.32
C ILE A 61 -10.03 -1.67 2.21
N GLU A 62 -11.12 -1.74 1.44
CA GLU A 62 -11.84 -3.01 1.24
C GLU A 62 -10.98 -4.06 0.51
N ALA A 63 -10.16 -3.64 -0.46
CA ALA A 63 -9.22 -4.53 -1.12
C ALA A 63 -8.15 -5.06 -0.14
N ALA A 64 -7.62 -4.22 0.75
CA ALA A 64 -6.70 -4.63 1.80
C ALA A 64 -7.35 -5.61 2.78
N LYS A 65 -8.62 -5.41 3.15
CA LYS A 65 -9.38 -6.38 3.97
C LYS A 65 -9.52 -7.74 3.27
N ILE A 66 -9.68 -7.78 1.95
CA ILE A 66 -9.69 -9.04 1.19
C ILE A 66 -8.32 -9.73 1.29
N VAL A 67 -7.22 -8.99 1.14
CA VAL A 67 -5.86 -9.53 1.34
C VAL A 67 -5.69 -10.12 2.74
N LEU A 68 -6.12 -9.42 3.78
CA LEU A 68 -6.07 -9.91 5.16
C LEU A 68 -6.91 -11.19 5.34
N LYS A 69 -8.10 -11.28 4.72
CA LYS A 69 -8.92 -12.50 4.72
C LYS A 69 -8.20 -13.68 4.06
N VAL A 70 -7.46 -13.45 2.98
CA VAL A 70 -6.66 -14.49 2.31
C VAL A 70 -5.55 -14.98 3.24
N ILE A 71 -4.80 -14.06 3.86
CA ILE A 71 -3.73 -14.38 4.82
C ILE A 71 -4.27 -15.17 6.02
N ASP A 72 -5.48 -14.84 6.48
CA ASP A 72 -6.13 -15.49 7.62
C ASP A 72 -6.88 -16.80 7.28
N SER A 73 -6.88 -17.19 6.01
CA SER A 73 -7.56 -18.41 5.56
C SER A 73 -6.96 -19.65 6.20
N LYS A 74 -7.75 -20.73 6.28
CA LYS A 74 -7.29 -22.01 6.85
C LYS A 74 -6.06 -22.57 6.12
N ALA A 75 -6.01 -22.44 4.80
CA ALA A 75 -4.89 -22.90 3.99
C ALA A 75 -3.59 -22.16 4.34
N MET A 76 -3.64 -20.83 4.44
CA MET A 76 -2.46 -20.03 4.80
C MET A 76 -2.03 -20.30 6.25
N LYS A 77 -2.98 -20.38 7.19
CA LYS A 77 -2.68 -20.73 8.59
C LYS A 77 -2.07 -22.12 8.74
N ALA A 78 -2.51 -23.11 7.95
CA ALA A 78 -1.95 -24.46 7.95
C ALA A 78 -0.48 -24.48 7.48
N LEU A 79 -0.07 -23.52 6.65
CA LEU A 79 1.33 -23.31 6.24
C LEU A 79 2.15 -22.52 7.27
N GLY A 80 1.57 -22.18 8.43
CA GLY A 80 2.24 -21.40 9.47
C GLY A 80 2.40 -19.91 9.12
N ILE A 81 1.67 -19.41 8.11
CA ILE A 81 1.71 -18.00 7.70
C ILE A 81 1.08 -17.13 8.77
N LYS A 82 1.70 -15.98 9.03
CA LYS A 82 1.24 -14.96 9.97
C LYS A 82 1.19 -13.61 9.27
N ARG A 83 0.33 -12.73 9.76
CA ARG A 83 0.32 -11.32 9.33
C ARG A 83 1.64 -10.66 9.68
N TRP A 84 1.98 -9.63 8.91
CA TRP A 84 3.06 -8.71 9.31
C TRP A 84 2.65 -8.00 10.60
N ASP A 85 3.57 -7.90 11.55
CA ASP A 85 3.31 -7.46 12.94
C ASP A 85 4.06 -6.18 13.31
N ILE A 86 4.86 -5.64 12.38
CA ILE A 86 5.57 -4.37 12.56
C ILE A 86 4.70 -3.25 11.99
N PRO A 87 4.30 -2.24 12.78
CA PRO A 87 3.52 -1.10 12.28
C PRO A 87 4.35 -0.28 11.29
N PHE A 88 3.68 0.27 10.27
CA PHE A 88 4.33 1.12 9.29
C PHE A 88 4.74 2.46 9.92
N PRO A 89 5.98 2.95 9.68
CA PRO A 89 6.42 4.24 10.21
C PRO A 89 5.56 5.40 9.70
N GLY A 90 4.99 6.20 10.61
CA GLY A 90 3.98 7.22 10.31
C GLY A 90 2.54 6.82 10.65
N CYS A 91 2.31 5.54 10.97
CA CYS A 91 1.00 4.99 11.32
C CYS A 91 1.00 4.28 12.70
N GLU A 92 2.01 4.52 13.54
CA GLU A 92 2.17 3.86 14.84
C GLU A 92 1.08 4.22 15.87
N ASP A 93 0.36 5.32 15.65
CA ASP A 93 -0.72 5.80 16.52
C ASP A 93 -2.04 5.04 16.33
N LYS A 94 -2.12 4.14 15.33
CA LYS A 94 -3.35 3.45 14.94
C LYS A 94 -3.28 1.97 15.30
N THR A 95 -4.43 1.39 15.61
CA THR A 95 -4.52 -0.05 15.88
C THR A 95 -4.14 -0.84 14.62
N LEU A 96 -3.13 -1.71 14.73
CA LEU A 96 -2.60 -2.45 13.59
C LEU A 96 -3.72 -3.22 12.87
N TRP A 97 -3.83 -3.03 11.56
CA TRP A 97 -4.86 -3.61 10.68
C TRP A 97 -6.31 -3.12 10.90
N SER A 98 -6.53 -2.04 11.65
CA SER A 98 -7.82 -1.33 11.66
C SER A 98 -8.04 -0.55 10.36
N ASP A 99 -9.26 -0.07 10.12
CA ASP A 99 -9.59 0.73 8.94
C ASP A 99 -8.77 2.03 8.90
N GLU A 100 -8.55 2.68 10.05
CA GLU A 100 -7.72 3.88 10.16
C GLU A 100 -6.24 3.59 9.88
N TYR A 101 -5.73 2.43 10.33
CA TYR A 101 -4.38 1.99 10.01
C TYR A 101 -4.23 1.70 8.51
N LEU A 102 -5.21 1.00 7.92
CA LEU A 102 -5.21 0.71 6.48
C LEU A 102 -5.25 1.99 5.66
N GLU A 103 -6.11 2.95 6.01
CA GLU A 103 -6.12 4.26 5.35
C GLU A 103 -4.76 4.95 5.43
N CYS A 104 -4.15 4.98 6.61
CA CYS A 104 -2.84 5.59 6.81
C CYS A 104 -1.76 4.93 5.94
N LEU A 105 -1.75 3.60 5.89
CA LEU A 105 -0.84 2.80 5.08
C LEU A 105 -1.03 3.05 3.57
N ILE A 106 -2.27 3.21 3.11
CA ILE A 106 -2.59 3.46 1.69
C ILE A 106 -2.09 4.83 1.22
N ARG A 107 -2.02 5.81 2.12
CA ARG A 107 -1.64 7.21 1.80
C ARG A 107 -0.14 7.50 1.98
N HIS A 108 0.66 6.54 2.46
CA HIS A 108 2.11 6.67 2.65
C HIS A 108 2.90 6.03 1.49
#